data_AF-A0A9E4DRH3-F1
#
_entry.id   AF-A0A9E4DRH3-F1
#
_cell.length_a   1.000
_cell.length_b   1.000
_cell.length_c   1.000
_cell.angle_alpha   90.00
_cell.angle_beta   90.00
_cell.angle_gamma   90.00
#
_symmetry.space_group_name_H-M   'P 1'
#
loop_
_entity.id
_entity.type
_entity.pdbx_description
1 polymer ?
#
loop_
_entity_poly.entity_id
_entity_poly.type
_entity_poly.pdbx_seq_one_letter_code
_entity_poly.pdbx_strand_id
1 'polypeptide(L)'
;ANALITKEYYQVVASSDQYDQIAGGMQKLGKISGYVVIIAVAAALMIISLIVLLSLRDRKHELGIYLSLGESRAKIIGQILVELLLTSALALILSLITGNLLASGISGSLLQMDWLNGAQDGVMYYGNMMGNNITTEEIQNAYNVTFSLGYIVSYLLIGLGTVLLSVIVPLLYILRLNPKKIMM
;
A
#
# COMPACT_ATOMS: atom_id res chain seq x y z
N ALA A 1 -44.16 -10.24 33.55
CA ALA A 1 -44.06 -11.66 33.95
C ALA A 1 -42.62 -12.09 33.78
N ASN A 2 -41.85 -12.11 34.87
CA ASN A 2 -40.51 -12.69 34.95
C ASN A 2 -40.66 -14.10 35.52
N ALA A 3 -40.47 -15.12 34.68
CA ALA A 3 -40.30 -16.55 34.99
C ALA A 3 -40.36 -17.25 33.60
N LEU A 4 -39.46 -18.11 33.13
CA LEU A 4 -38.76 -19.21 33.79
C LEU A 4 -37.49 -19.52 32.96
N ILE A 5 -36.31 -19.25 33.50
CA ILE A 5 -35.11 -20.02 33.15
C ILE A 5 -34.59 -20.53 34.49
N THR A 6 -34.88 -21.80 34.77
CA THR A 6 -34.44 -22.50 35.97
C THR A 6 -32.92 -22.53 36.03
N LYS A 7 -32.39 -21.81 37.02
CA LYS A 7 -31.00 -21.35 37.15
C LYS A 7 -30.13 -22.30 37.99
N GLU A 8 -30.38 -23.62 37.92
CA GLU A 8 -29.67 -24.61 38.78
C GLU A 8 -28.67 -25.52 38.05
N TYR A 9 -28.64 -25.54 36.72
CA TYR A 9 -27.69 -26.39 35.96
C TYR A 9 -26.92 -25.66 34.86
N TYR A 10 -27.07 -24.34 34.76
CA TYR A 10 -26.38 -23.53 33.75
C TYR A 10 -25.49 -22.48 34.42
N GLN A 11 -24.19 -22.75 34.40
CA GLN A 11 -23.18 -21.75 34.72
C GLN A 11 -22.88 -20.97 33.44
N VAL A 12 -23.37 -19.73 33.35
CA VAL A 12 -22.93 -18.80 32.29
C VAL A 12 -21.53 -18.33 32.67
N VAL A 13 -20.52 -19.09 32.24
CA VAL A 13 -19.12 -18.67 32.30
C VAL A 13 -18.92 -17.70 31.14
N ALA A 14 -18.96 -16.40 31.41
CA ALA A 14 -18.45 -15.43 30.46
C ALA A 14 -16.93 -15.60 30.43
N SER A 15 -16.42 -16.43 29.49
CA SER A 15 -14.99 -16.64 29.28
C SER A 15 -14.36 -15.40 28.62
N SER A 16 -14.37 -14.27 29.32
CA SER A 16 -13.68 -13.04 28.91
C SER A 16 -12.20 -13.29 28.68
N ASP A 17 -11.57 -14.14 29.50
CA ASP A 17 -10.14 -14.44 29.39
C ASP A 17 -9.78 -15.17 28.08
N GLN A 18 -10.67 -16.04 27.58
CA GLN A 18 -10.48 -16.73 26.30
C GLN A 18 -10.75 -15.79 25.12
N TYR A 19 -11.77 -14.92 25.25
CA TYR A 19 -12.07 -13.88 24.28
C TYR A 19 -10.91 -12.87 24.17
N ASP A 20 -10.35 -12.43 25.31
CA ASP A 20 -9.25 -11.49 25.39
C ASP A 20 -7.92 -12.09 24.89
N GLN A 21 -7.71 -13.41 25.02
CA GLN A 21 -6.57 -14.08 24.40
C GLN A 21 -6.66 -14.09 22.87
N ILE A 22 -7.82 -14.40 22.31
CA ILE A 22 -8.02 -14.44 20.84
C ILE A 22 -8.07 -13.02 20.27
N ALA A 23 -8.84 -12.11 20.88
CA ALA A 23 -8.93 -10.71 20.50
C ALA A 23 -7.60 -9.97 20.69
N GLY A 24 -6.87 -10.26 21.77
CA GLY A 24 -5.55 -9.72 22.04
C GLY A 24 -4.50 -10.18 21.02
N GLY A 25 -4.54 -11.46 20.60
CA GLY A 25 -3.71 -11.98 19.52
C GLY A 25 -3.98 -11.27 18.19
N MET A 26 -5.25 -11.12 17.82
CA MET A 26 -5.69 -10.43 16.59
C MET A 26 -5.29 -8.95 16.58
N GLN A 27 -5.45 -8.27 17.73
CA GLN A 27 -5.07 -6.86 17.86
C GLN A 27 -3.55 -6.66 17.75
N LYS A 28 -2.74 -7.58 18.29
CA LYS A 28 -1.28 -7.56 18.15
C LYS A 28 -0.86 -7.76 16.68
N LEU A 29 -1.49 -8.69 15.97
CA LEU A 29 -1.25 -8.90 14.52
C LEU A 29 -1.59 -7.64 13.70
N GLY A 30 -2.73 -6.99 13.99
CA GLY A 30 -3.10 -5.73 13.35
C GLY A 30 -2.07 -4.61 13.57
N LYS A 31 -1.55 -4.49 14.80
CA LYS A 31 -0.48 -3.51 15.12
C LYS A 31 0.82 -3.81 14.36
N ILE A 32 1.24 -5.07 14.30
CA ILE A 32 2.44 -5.48 13.55
C ILE A 32 2.30 -5.17 12.07
N SER A 33 1.15 -5.53 11.47
CA SER A 33 0.84 -5.20 10.07
C SER A 33 0.90 -3.68 9.83
N GLY A 34 0.37 -2.88 10.74
CA GLY A 34 0.46 -1.42 10.67
C GLY A 34 1.90 -0.90 10.66
N TYR A 35 2.77 -1.42 11.53
CA TYR A 35 4.19 -1.04 11.53
C TYR A 35 4.90 -1.43 10.22
N VAL A 36 4.61 -2.61 9.67
CA VAL A 36 5.18 -3.05 8.39
C VAL A 36 4.82 -2.09 7.26
N VAL A 37 3.55 -1.66 7.19
CA VAL A 37 3.09 -0.68 6.19
C VAL A 37 3.81 0.66 6.34
N ILE A 38 3.94 1.18 7.56
CA ILE A 38 4.62 2.46 7.82
C ILE A 38 6.08 2.40 7.38
N ILE A 39 6.80 1.33 7.72
CA ILE A 39 8.21 1.15 7.34
C ILE A 39 8.35 1.04 5.82
N ALA A 40 7.45 0.30 5.15
CA ALA A 40 7.48 0.15 3.70
C ALA A 40 7.26 1.50 2.99
N VAL A 41 6.30 2.32 3.45
CA VAL A 41 6.05 3.66 2.89
C VAL A 41 7.25 4.58 3.11
N ALA A 42 7.85 4.56 4.30
CA ALA A 42 9.04 5.36 4.58
C ALA A 42 10.23 4.97 3.69
N ALA A 43 10.46 3.67 3.48
CA ALA A 43 11.50 3.17 2.58
C ALA A 43 11.23 3.58 1.12
N ALA A 44 9.99 3.49 0.66
CA ALA A 44 9.62 3.91 -0.70
C ALA A 44 9.88 5.41 -0.92
N LEU A 45 9.48 6.27 0.03
CA LEU A 45 9.75 7.71 -0.04
C LEU A 45 11.26 8.00 -0.06
N MET A 46 12.05 7.28 0.73
CA MET A 46 13.50 7.42 0.75
C MET A 46 14.12 7.06 -0.61
N ILE A 47 13.70 5.92 -1.20
CA ILE A 47 14.19 5.45 -2.50
C ILE A 47 13.80 6.43 -3.61
N ILE A 48 12.55 6.87 -3.66
CA ILE A 48 12.06 7.84 -4.66
C ILE A 48 12.86 9.15 -4.55
N SER A 49 13.04 9.68 -3.33
CA SER A 49 13.83 10.89 -3.11
C SER A 49 15.27 10.72 -3.62
N LEU A 50 15.88 9.55 -3.42
CA LEU A 50 17.24 9.28 -3.86
C LEU A 50 17.35 9.18 -5.39
N ILE A 51 16.39 8.49 -6.03
CA ILE A 51 16.33 8.39 -7.50
C ILE A 51 16.19 9.78 -8.12
N VAL A 52 15.30 10.62 -7.58
CA VAL A 52 15.11 11.99 -8.04
C VAL A 52 16.41 12.81 -7.89
N LEU A 53 17.10 12.70 -6.76
CA LEU A 53 18.39 13.36 -6.55
C LEU A 53 19.44 12.94 -7.59
N LEU A 54 19.53 11.65 -7.90
CA LEU A 54 20.48 11.13 -8.88
C LEU A 54 20.15 11.62 -10.30
N SER A 55 18.89 11.53 -10.72
CA SER A 55 18.44 12.04 -12.02
C SER A 55 18.75 13.53 -12.20
N LEU A 56 18.64 14.32 -11.13
CA LEU A 56 18.97 15.75 -11.15
C LEU A 56 20.48 16.00 -11.20
N ARG A 57 21.27 15.15 -10.53
CA ARG A 57 22.74 15.22 -10.56
C ARG A 57 23.27 14.96 -11.97
N ASP A 58 22.71 13.99 -12.68
CA ASP A 58 23.18 13.62 -14.01
C ASP A 58 22.91 14.73 -15.05
N ARG A 59 21.86 15.54 -14.84
CA ARG A 59 21.46 16.66 -15.71
C ARG A 59 21.98 18.03 -15.28
N LYS A 60 22.80 18.10 -14.23
CA LYS A 60 23.34 19.36 -13.71
C LYS A 60 24.06 20.21 -14.78
N HIS A 61 24.72 19.56 -15.73
CA HIS A 61 25.46 20.23 -16.80
C HIS A 61 24.50 20.89 -17.81
N GLU A 62 23.43 20.20 -18.20
CA GLU A 62 22.38 20.74 -19.07
C GLU A 62 21.69 21.95 -18.43
N LEU A 63 21.36 21.84 -17.14
CA LEU A 63 20.77 22.94 -16.36
C LEU A 63 21.69 24.17 -16.30
N GLY A 64 23.02 23.96 -16.24
CA GLY A 64 24.02 25.02 -16.33
C GLY A 64 24.04 25.73 -17.69
N ILE A 65 23.86 24.98 -18.78
CA ILE A 65 23.74 25.54 -20.14
C ILE A 65 22.48 26.41 -20.25
N TYR A 66 21.32 25.90 -19.82
CA TYR A 66 20.07 26.68 -19.85
C TYR A 66 20.16 27.98 -19.07
N LEU A 67 20.77 27.94 -17.88
CA LEU A 67 20.96 29.15 -17.08
C LEU A 67 21.91 30.15 -17.76
N SER A 68 22.92 29.66 -18.48
CA SER A 68 23.87 30.49 -19.24
C SER A 68 23.24 31.11 -20.49
N LEU A 69 22.21 30.47 -21.05
CA LEU A 69 21.36 31.01 -22.12
C LEU A 69 20.34 32.05 -21.61
N GLY A 70 20.32 32.34 -20.30
CA GLY A 70 19.46 33.36 -19.69
C GLY A 70 18.08 32.84 -19.27
N GLU A 71 17.84 31.52 -19.27
CA GLU A 71 16.58 30.98 -18.77
C GLU A 71 16.42 31.14 -17.27
N SER A 72 15.19 31.42 -16.84
CA SER A 72 14.87 31.65 -15.43
C SER A 72 14.94 30.34 -14.61
N ARG A 73 15.41 30.43 -13.37
CA ARG A 73 15.46 29.27 -12.44
C ARG A 73 14.07 28.64 -12.21
N ALA A 74 13.01 29.45 -12.25
CA ALA A 74 11.64 28.99 -12.09
C ALA A 74 11.20 28.06 -13.24
N LYS A 75 11.56 28.38 -14.49
CA LYS A 75 11.26 27.51 -15.65
C LYS A 75 11.97 26.17 -15.55
N ILE A 76 13.23 26.15 -15.11
CA ILE A 76 13.99 24.91 -14.89
C ILE A 76 13.28 24.01 -13.86
N ILE A 77 12.83 24.59 -12.75
CA ILE A 77 12.08 23.85 -11.72
C ILE A 77 10.76 23.34 -12.29
N GLY A 78 10.06 24.15 -13.08
CA GLY A 78 8.84 23.74 -13.78
C GLY A 78 9.06 22.54 -14.70
N GLN A 79 10.15 22.54 -15.50
CA GLN A 79 10.49 21.42 -16.37
C GLN A 79 10.74 20.14 -15.58
N ILE A 80 11.51 20.22 -14.49
CA ILE A 80 11.78 19.09 -13.60
C ILE A 80 10.48 18.52 -13.01
N LEU A 81 9.57 19.39 -12.55
CA LEU A 81 8.29 18.97 -11.99
C LEU A 81 7.42 18.28 -13.05
N VAL A 82 7.32 18.84 -14.25
CA VAL A 82 6.54 18.26 -15.34
C VAL A 82 7.10 16.90 -15.76
N GLU A 83 8.42 16.78 -15.90
CA GLU A 83 9.05 15.51 -16.24
C GLU A 83 8.81 14.44 -15.18
N LEU A 84 8.91 14.80 -13.90
CA LEU A 84 8.66 13.88 -12.82
C LEU A 84 7.18 13.46 -12.74
N LEU A 85 6.26 14.39 -12.96
CA LEU A 85 4.82 14.08 -13.02
C LEU A 85 4.49 13.15 -14.18
N LEU A 86 5.09 13.36 -15.35
CA LEU A 86 4.83 12.52 -16.52
C LEU A 86 5.37 11.10 -16.32
N THR A 87 6.60 10.98 -15.85
CA THR A 87 7.24 9.66 -15.58
C THR A 87 6.54 8.91 -14.44
N SER A 88 6.15 9.59 -13.37
CA SER A 88 5.39 8.98 -12.27
C SER A 88 3.97 8.58 -12.66
N ALA A 89 3.26 9.37 -13.47
CA ALA A 89 1.95 9.00 -13.97
C ALA A 89 2.00 7.68 -14.77
N LEU A 90 2.99 7.53 -15.67
CA LEU A 90 3.20 6.28 -16.39
C LEU A 90 3.51 5.11 -15.45
N ALA A 91 4.38 5.33 -14.46
CA ALA A 91 4.73 4.30 -13.48
C ALA A 91 3.52 3.86 -12.63
N LEU A 92 2.65 4.79 -12.22
CA LEU A 92 1.45 4.48 -11.44
C LEU A 92 0.42 3.67 -12.25
N ILE A 93 0.28 3.96 -13.55
CA ILE A 93 -0.58 3.15 -14.44
C ILE A 93 -0.05 1.72 -14.55
N LEU A 94 1.26 1.54 -14.76
CA LEU A 94 1.88 0.22 -14.78
C LEU A 94 1.76 -0.50 -13.43
N SER A 95 1.81 0.26 -12.33
CA SER A 95 1.62 -0.25 -10.98
C SER A 95 0.21 -0.81 -10.75
N LEU A 96 -0.83 -0.26 -11.37
CA LEU A 96 -2.19 -0.81 -11.27
C LEU A 96 -2.27 -2.20 -11.91
N ILE A 97 -1.67 -2.37 -13.08
CA ILE A 97 -1.65 -3.65 -13.81
C ILE A 97 -0.87 -4.70 -12.99
N THR A 98 0.36 -4.37 -12.62
CA THR A 98 1.22 -5.27 -11.83
C THR A 98 0.65 -5.55 -10.44
N GLY A 99 0.06 -4.55 -9.79
CA GLY A 99 -0.62 -4.69 -8.51
C GLY A 99 -1.82 -5.62 -8.58
N ASN A 100 -2.63 -5.56 -9.65
CA ASN A 100 -3.72 -6.50 -9.85
C ASN A 100 -3.24 -7.94 -9.97
N LEU A 101 -2.20 -8.17 -10.78
CA LEU A 101 -1.63 -9.49 -11.03
C LEU A 101 -1.05 -10.10 -9.74
N LEU A 102 -0.28 -9.30 -9.00
CA LEU A 102 0.30 -9.73 -7.72
C LEU A 102 -0.78 -9.98 -6.68
N ALA A 103 -1.76 -9.09 -6.56
CA ALA A 103 -2.87 -9.26 -5.62
C ALA A 103 -3.67 -10.52 -5.92
N SER A 104 -3.99 -10.79 -7.19
CA SER A 104 -4.70 -12.00 -7.59
C SER A 104 -3.90 -13.27 -7.29
N GLY A 105 -2.58 -13.27 -7.55
CA GLY A 105 -1.71 -14.39 -7.23
C GLY A 105 -1.57 -14.68 -5.73
N ILE A 106 -1.44 -13.62 -4.92
CA ILE A 106 -1.39 -13.73 -3.45
C ILE A 106 -2.73 -14.22 -2.91
N SER A 107 -3.84 -13.62 -3.34
CA SER A 107 -5.19 -14.02 -2.92
C SER A 107 -5.46 -15.50 -3.25
N GLY A 108 -5.12 -15.95 -4.46
CA GLY A 108 -5.24 -17.36 -4.82
C GLY A 108 -4.39 -18.30 -3.97
N SER A 109 -3.16 -17.89 -3.64
CA SER A 109 -2.25 -18.66 -2.79
C SER A 109 -2.76 -18.74 -1.34
N LEU A 110 -3.31 -17.65 -0.81
CA LEU A 110 -3.90 -17.62 0.53
C LEU A 110 -5.13 -18.53 0.62
N LEU A 111 -6.02 -18.48 -0.37
CA LEU A 111 -7.19 -19.37 -0.43
C LEU A 111 -6.78 -20.84 -0.50
N GLN A 112 -5.75 -21.17 -1.28
CA GLN A 112 -5.24 -22.54 -1.36
C GLN A 112 -4.61 -23.00 -0.04
N MET A 113 -3.88 -22.11 0.64
CA MET A 113 -3.28 -22.40 1.95
C MET A 113 -4.35 -22.63 3.03
N ASP A 114 -5.41 -21.81 3.03
CA ASP A 114 -6.53 -21.95 3.98
C ASP A 114 -7.31 -23.26 3.73
N TRP A 115 -7.50 -23.64 2.46
CA TRP A 115 -8.06 -24.95 2.10
C TRP A 115 -7.20 -26.12 2.58
N LEU A 116 -5.88 -26.07 2.35
CA LEU A 116 -4.95 -27.13 2.77
C LEU A 116 -4.91 -27.28 4.30
N ASN A 117 -4.91 -26.17 5.04
CA ASN A 117 -4.91 -26.20 6.50
C ASN A 117 -6.28 -26.62 7.08
N GLY A 118 -7.39 -26.15 6.49
CA GLY A 118 -8.75 -26.53 6.89
C GLY A 118 -9.10 -27.99 6.61
N ALA A 119 -8.47 -28.61 5.62
CA ALA A 119 -8.56 -30.06 5.36
C ALA A 119 -7.79 -30.89 6.40
N GLN A 120 -6.78 -30.31 7.05
CA GLN A 120 -5.96 -30.99 8.07
C GLN A 120 -6.56 -30.88 9.48
N ASP A 121 -7.36 -29.84 9.75
CA ASP A 121 -7.95 -29.56 11.07
C ASP A 121 -9.44 -29.96 11.20
N GLY A 122 -10.01 -30.66 10.21
CA GLY A 122 -11.39 -31.20 10.26
C GLY A 122 -12.53 -30.15 10.24
N VAL A 123 -12.21 -28.87 10.35
CA VAL A 123 -13.17 -27.74 10.37
C VAL A 123 -13.97 -27.65 9.07
N MET A 124 -13.36 -27.95 7.93
CA MET A 124 -14.03 -27.94 6.62
C MET A 124 -15.03 -29.10 6.44
N TYR A 125 -14.87 -30.20 7.16
CA TYR A 125 -15.83 -31.31 7.15
C TYR A 125 -17.09 -30.95 7.95
N TYR A 126 -16.94 -30.21 9.05
CA TYR A 126 -18.05 -29.81 9.91
C TYR A 126 -18.93 -28.72 9.28
N GLY A 127 -18.33 -27.77 8.54
CA GLY A 127 -19.08 -26.72 7.83
C GLY A 127 -19.97 -27.25 6.70
N ASN A 128 -19.50 -28.29 5.99
CA ASN A 128 -20.22 -28.91 4.88
C ASN A 128 -21.38 -29.81 5.35
N MET A 129 -21.37 -30.26 6.62
CA MET A 129 -22.47 -31.04 7.22
C MET A 129 -23.59 -30.15 7.81
N MET A 130 -23.30 -28.86 8.05
CA MET A 130 -24.21 -27.84 8.60
C MET A 130 -24.93 -27.01 7.52
N GLY A 131 -25.01 -27.51 6.27
CA GLY A 131 -25.84 -26.93 5.21
C GLY A 131 -25.38 -25.56 4.67
N ASN A 132 -24.24 -25.04 5.13
CA ASN A 132 -23.61 -23.87 4.53
C ASN A 132 -22.74 -24.34 3.36
N ASN A 133 -23.38 -24.56 2.22
CA ASN A 133 -22.74 -24.91 0.95
C ASN A 133 -22.05 -23.69 0.32
N ILE A 134 -21.13 -23.04 1.05
CA ILE A 134 -20.30 -21.99 0.46
C ILE A 134 -19.38 -22.69 -0.53
N THR A 135 -19.69 -22.57 -1.82
CA THR A 135 -18.92 -23.22 -2.87
C THR A 135 -17.57 -22.53 -3.04
N THR A 136 -16.54 -23.31 -3.37
CA THR A 136 -15.18 -22.78 -3.61
C THR A 136 -15.15 -21.72 -4.72
N GLU A 137 -16.10 -21.77 -5.66
CA GLU A 137 -16.31 -20.77 -6.71
C GLU A 137 -16.86 -19.44 -6.16
N GLU A 138 -17.75 -19.46 -5.17
CA GLU A 138 -18.24 -18.24 -4.51
C GLU A 138 -17.12 -17.53 -3.73
N ILE A 139 -16.25 -18.30 -3.06
CA ILE A 139 -15.09 -17.74 -2.34
C ILE A 139 -14.08 -17.13 -3.31
N GLN A 140 -13.83 -17.77 -4.47
CA GLN A 140 -12.95 -17.24 -5.50
C GLN A 140 -13.49 -15.97 -6.17
N ASN A 141 -14.80 -15.90 -6.43
CA ASN A 141 -15.44 -14.71 -7.00
C ASN A 141 -15.49 -13.54 -6.00
N ALA A 142 -15.69 -13.82 -4.71
CA ALA A 142 -15.65 -12.79 -3.67
C ALA A 142 -14.25 -12.16 -3.48
N TYR A 143 -13.19 -12.92 -3.79
CA TYR A 143 -11.80 -12.46 -3.71
C TYR A 143 -11.26 -11.86 -5.02
N ASN A 144 -12.10 -11.72 -6.06
CA ASN A 144 -11.68 -11.12 -7.32
C ASN A 144 -11.31 -9.64 -7.10
N VAL A 145 -10.04 -9.32 -7.33
CA VAL A 145 -9.49 -7.98 -7.14
C VAL A 145 -9.95 -7.10 -8.29
N THR A 146 -11.13 -6.49 -8.13
CA THR A 146 -11.65 -5.51 -9.08
C THR A 146 -11.35 -4.09 -8.57
N PHE A 147 -10.86 -3.24 -9.46
CA PHE A 147 -10.65 -1.83 -9.16
C PHE A 147 -11.84 -1.01 -9.66
N SER A 148 -12.53 -0.35 -8.75
CA SER A 148 -13.51 0.67 -9.12
C SER A 148 -12.80 1.88 -9.74
N LEU A 149 -13.45 2.55 -10.69
CA LEU A 149 -12.95 3.80 -11.29
C LEU A 149 -12.62 4.85 -10.21
N GLY A 150 -13.42 4.94 -9.15
CA GLY A 150 -13.16 5.87 -8.04
C GLY A 150 -11.88 5.54 -7.26
N TYR A 151 -11.58 4.25 -7.09
CA TYR A 151 -10.34 3.81 -6.45
C TYR A 151 -9.12 4.14 -7.31
N ILE A 152 -9.20 3.90 -8.63
CA ILE A 152 -8.12 4.21 -9.57
C ILE A 152 -7.79 5.71 -9.56
N VAL A 153 -8.81 6.57 -9.61
CA VAL A 153 -8.61 8.02 -9.61
C VAL A 153 -8.00 8.50 -8.29
N SER A 154 -8.51 8.03 -7.16
CA SER A 154 -7.94 8.41 -5.84
C SER A 154 -6.51 7.88 -5.66
N TYR A 155 -6.22 6.67 -6.12
CA TYR A 155 -4.87 6.11 -6.15
C TYR A 155 -3.90 6.96 -6.96
N LEU A 156 -4.29 7.39 -8.17
CA LEU A 156 -3.46 8.26 -9.00
C LEU A 156 -3.23 9.63 -8.34
N LEU A 157 -4.27 10.24 -7.77
CA LEU A 157 -4.15 11.55 -7.10
C LEU A 157 -3.23 11.48 -5.87
N ILE A 158 -3.42 10.46 -5.02
CA ILE A 158 -2.59 10.27 -3.83
C ILE A 158 -1.15 9.92 -4.25
N GLY A 159 -0.97 9.03 -5.23
CA GLY A 159 0.35 8.63 -5.73
C GLY A 159 1.14 9.79 -6.34
N LEU A 160 0.49 10.65 -7.14
CA LEU A 160 1.14 11.86 -7.63
C LEU A 160 1.44 12.84 -6.49
N GLY A 161 0.56 12.95 -5.51
CA GLY A 161 0.77 13.77 -4.31
C GLY A 161 1.98 13.32 -3.47
N THR A 162 2.16 12.01 -3.28
CA THR A 162 3.32 11.47 -2.54
C THR A 162 4.62 11.68 -3.30
N VAL A 163 4.60 11.58 -4.63
CA VAL A 163 5.75 11.94 -5.47
C VAL A 163 6.12 13.41 -5.28
N LEU A 164 5.15 14.33 -5.34
CA LEU A 164 5.38 15.76 -5.11
C LEU A 164 5.97 16.05 -3.72
N LEU A 165 5.45 15.40 -2.67
CA LEU A 165 6.00 15.49 -1.32
C LEU A 165 7.46 15.01 -1.28
N SER A 166 7.78 13.92 -1.97
CA SER A 166 9.12 13.36 -2.01
C SER A 166 10.13 14.26 -2.72
N VAL A 167 9.70 15.18 -3.60
CA VAL A 167 10.61 16.10 -4.31
C VAL A 167 11.03 17.30 -3.47
N ILE A 168 10.35 17.58 -2.35
CA ILE A 168 10.66 18.76 -1.52
C ILE A 168 12.13 18.73 -1.05
N VAL A 169 12.60 17.59 -0.55
CA VAL A 169 13.99 17.43 -0.07
C VAL A 169 15.01 17.61 -1.22
N PRO A 170 14.88 16.93 -2.37
CA PRO A 170 15.73 17.17 -3.54
C PRO A 170 15.71 18.60 -4.08
N LEU A 171 14.53 19.23 -4.16
CA LEU A 171 14.39 20.60 -4.68
C LEU A 171 15.04 21.62 -3.76
N LEU A 172 14.88 21.49 -2.44
CA LEU A 172 15.54 22.37 -1.47
C LEU A 172 17.07 22.25 -1.57
N TYR A 173 17.60 21.04 -1.78
CA TYR A 173 19.03 20.83 -1.98
C TYR A 173 19.55 21.58 -3.23
N ILE A 174 18.82 21.51 -4.34
CA ILE A 174 19.19 22.19 -5.59
C ILE A 174 19.02 23.71 -5.50
N LEU A 175 17.94 24.18 -4.87
CA LEU A 175 17.69 25.61 -4.67
C LEU A 175 18.76 26.27 -3.79
N ARG A 176 19.35 25.53 -2.84
CA ARG A 176 20.48 26.00 -2.02
C ARG A 176 21.83 25.94 -2.73
N LEU A 177 21.95 25.19 -3.82
CA LEU A 177 23.19 25.14 -4.61
C LEU A 177 23.29 26.41 -5.47
N ASN A 178 24.34 27.21 -5.23
CA ASN A 178 24.63 28.37 -6.05
C ASN A 178 25.08 27.91 -7.44
N PRO A 179 24.33 28.23 -8.52
CA PRO A 179 24.63 27.72 -9.87
C PRO A 179 26.01 28.18 -10.38
N LYS A 180 26.54 29.28 -9.83
CA LYS A 180 27.85 29.84 -10.18
C LYS A 180 29.04 28.95 -9.75
N LYS A 181 28.83 27.97 -8.86
CA LYS A 181 29.86 27.04 -8.37
C LYS A 181 29.81 25.66 -9.04
N ILE A 182 28.85 25.43 -9.94
CA ILE A 182 28.67 24.16 -10.67
C ILE A 182 29.43 24.18 -12.01
N MET A 183 29.81 25.38 -12.50
CA MET A 183 30.56 25.59 -13.75
C MET A 183 32.06 25.87 -13.54
N MET A 184 32.57 25.82 -12.31
CA MET A 184 34.01 25.86 -12.00
C MET A 184 34.47 24.52 -11.46
#